data_AF-A0A842MTI4-F1
#
_entry.id   AF-A0A842MTI4-F1
#
_cell.length_a   1.000
_cell.length_b   1.000
_cell.length_c   1.000
_cell.angle_alpha   90.00
_cell.angle_beta   90.00
_cell.angle_gamma   90.00
#
_symmetry.space_group_name_H-M   'P 1'
#
loop_
_entity.id
_entity.type
_entity.pdbx_description
1 polymer ?
#
loop_
_entity_poly.entity_id
_entity_poly.type
_entity_poly.pdbx_seq_one_letter_code
_entity_poly.pdbx_strand_id
1 'polypeptide(L)'
;MGYSAVWKVLDKMIADFRKRGIEVPAEIVSDLRHAKTFINILRADPSNSEANQRIEEYLRNVESYLISEAIEKLGKEYTDTWLKRIEEAEKVPFDYNEEYRFVPNLPRDKKWVRIKISNNKFFNT
;
A
#
# COMPACT_ATOMS: atom_id res chain seq x y z
N MET A 1 4.87 -4.45 14.21
CA MET A 1 4.34 -4.97 12.93
C MET A 1 4.63 -3.97 11.83
N GLY A 2 5.06 -4.41 10.66
CA GLY A 2 5.35 -3.53 9.52
C GLY A 2 4.11 -2.96 8.84
N TYR A 3 3.29 -2.15 9.51
CA TYR A 3 2.01 -1.66 8.97
C TYR A 3 2.13 -1.04 7.56
N SER A 4 3.21 -0.31 7.30
CA SER A 4 3.49 0.29 6.00
C SER A 4 3.76 -0.74 4.90
N ALA A 5 4.43 -1.83 5.24
CA ALA A 5 4.72 -2.91 4.32
C ALA A 5 3.46 -3.75 4.06
N VAL A 6 2.71 -4.11 5.11
CA VAL A 6 1.45 -4.84 5.01
C VAL A 6 0.45 -4.08 4.14
N TRP A 7 0.27 -2.78 4.41
CA TRP A 7 -0.56 -1.90 3.60
C TRP A 7 -0.19 -1.94 2.10
N LYS A 8 1.12 -1.89 1.78
CA LYS A 8 1.61 -1.96 0.38
C LYS A 8 1.31 -3.31 -0.26
N VAL A 9 1.31 -4.41 0.50
CA VAL A 9 0.97 -5.75 -0.02
C VAL A 9 -0.52 -5.84 -0.31
N LEU A 10 -1.37 -5.39 0.61
CA LEU A 10 -2.83 -5.39 0.43
C LEU A 10 -3.26 -4.49 -0.73
N ASP A 11 -2.66 -3.30 -0.89
CA ASP A 11 -2.91 -2.42 -2.04
C ASP A 11 -2.56 -3.09 -3.38
N LYS A 12 -1.42 -3.81 -3.43
CA LYS A 12 -1.05 -4.60 -4.61
C LYS A 12 -2.02 -5.74 -4.88
N MET A 13 -2.54 -6.38 -3.84
CA MET A 13 -3.51 -7.47 -3.99
C MET A 13 -4.85 -6.95 -4.56
N ILE A 14 -5.34 -5.81 -4.07
CA ILE A 14 -6.51 -5.12 -4.66
C ILE A 14 -6.25 -4.75 -6.12
N ALA A 15 -5.06 -4.26 -6.45
CA ALA A 15 -4.70 -3.95 -7.83
C ALA A 15 -4.68 -5.22 -8.72
N ASP A 16 -4.24 -6.36 -8.20
CA ASP A 16 -4.26 -7.64 -8.94
C ASP A 16 -5.70 -8.15 -9.14
N PHE A 17 -6.56 -8.03 -8.13
CA PHE A 17 -7.99 -8.34 -8.24
C PHE A 17 -8.64 -7.53 -9.37
N ARG A 18 -8.41 -6.22 -9.40
CA ARG A 18 -8.93 -5.34 -10.46
C ARG A 18 -8.44 -5.75 -11.84
N LYS A 19 -7.17 -6.14 -11.99
CA LYS A 19 -6.63 -6.63 -13.28
C LYS A 19 -7.30 -7.93 -13.73
N ARG A 20 -7.79 -8.73 -12.79
CA ARG A 20 -8.49 -10.00 -13.04
C ARG A 20 -10.01 -9.83 -13.17
N GLY A 21 -10.53 -8.60 -13.07
CA GLY A 21 -11.98 -8.33 -13.12
C GLY A 21 -12.72 -8.72 -11.83
N ILE A 22 -12.00 -8.89 -10.71
CA ILE A 22 -12.61 -9.11 -9.40
C ILE A 22 -12.84 -7.75 -8.75
N GLU A 23 -14.10 -7.40 -8.53
CA GLU A 23 -14.48 -6.18 -7.84
C GLU A 23 -14.28 -6.33 -6.32
N VAL A 24 -13.75 -5.28 -5.71
CA VAL A 24 -13.59 -5.15 -4.25
C VAL A 24 -14.57 -4.08 -3.78
N PRO A 25 -15.40 -4.34 -2.75
CA PRO A 25 -16.35 -3.37 -2.21
C PRO A 25 -15.68 -2.06 -1.82
N ALA A 26 -16.42 -0.96 -1.98
CA ALA A 26 -15.91 0.38 -1.73
C ALA A 26 -15.53 0.58 -0.25
N GLU A 27 -16.21 -0.10 0.65
CA GLU A 27 -15.96 -0.11 2.09
C GLU A 27 -14.57 -0.67 2.39
N ILE A 28 -14.19 -1.80 1.78
CA ILE A 28 -12.87 -2.42 1.96
C ILE A 28 -11.75 -1.52 1.42
N VAL A 29 -11.98 -0.89 0.26
CA VAL A 29 -11.03 0.10 -0.29
C VAL A 29 -10.92 1.32 0.62
N SER A 30 -12.01 1.71 1.28
CA SER A 30 -12.04 2.82 2.24
C SER A 30 -11.29 2.47 3.52
N ASP A 31 -11.46 1.26 4.05
CA ASP A 31 -10.70 0.77 5.21
C ASP A 31 -9.20 0.78 4.94
N LEU A 32 -8.75 0.34 3.75
CA LEU A 32 -7.35 0.44 3.36
C LEU A 32 -6.87 1.91 3.33
N ARG A 33 -7.72 2.84 2.90
CA ARG A 33 -7.40 4.28 2.91
C ARG A 33 -7.36 4.86 4.32
N HIS A 34 -8.27 4.44 5.20
CA HIS A 34 -8.28 4.84 6.61
C HIS A 34 -7.02 4.34 7.32
N ALA A 35 -6.65 3.07 7.12
CA ALA A 35 -5.39 2.51 7.61
C ALA A 35 -4.19 3.37 7.19
N LYS A 36 -4.13 3.83 5.93
CA LYS A 36 -3.04 4.70 5.47
C LYS A 36 -2.99 6.03 6.23
N THR A 37 -4.15 6.59 6.54
CA THR A 37 -4.26 7.84 7.28
C THR A 37 -3.75 7.67 8.69
N PHE A 38 -4.20 6.62 9.41
CA PHE A 38 -3.72 6.34 10.75
C PHE A 38 -2.24 5.95 10.80
N ILE A 39 -1.70 5.25 9.79
CA ILE A 39 -0.25 5.02 9.64
C ILE A 39 0.50 6.35 9.63
N ASN A 40 0.00 7.37 8.94
CA ASN A 40 0.63 8.68 8.91
C ASN A 40 0.49 9.42 10.26
N ILE A 41 -0.65 9.27 10.96
CA ILE A 41 -0.83 9.80 12.31
C ILE A 41 0.18 9.17 13.28
N LEU A 42 0.32 7.85 13.26
CA LEU A 42 1.27 7.11 14.10
C LEU A 42 2.73 7.48 13.82
N ARG A 43 3.06 7.86 12.57
CA ARG A 43 4.39 8.40 12.24
C ARG A 43 4.61 9.78 12.84
N ALA A 44 3.59 10.63 12.85
CA ALA A 44 3.67 11.97 13.43
C ALA A 44 3.67 11.94 14.97
N ASP A 45 2.94 11.00 15.56
CA ASP A 45 2.86 10.77 17.00
C ASP A 45 2.95 9.26 17.31
N PRO A 46 4.15 8.73 17.56
CA PRO A 46 4.37 7.32 17.90
C PRO A 46 3.71 6.85 19.20
N SER A 47 3.31 7.77 20.08
CA SER A 47 2.64 7.46 21.35
C SER A 47 1.13 7.28 21.22
N ASN A 48 0.57 7.51 20.02
CA ASN A 48 -0.86 7.40 19.77
C ASN A 48 -1.31 5.92 19.67
N SER A 49 -1.68 5.35 20.82
CA SER A 49 -2.14 3.96 20.92
C SER A 49 -3.47 3.71 20.21
N GLU A 50 -4.36 4.70 20.14
CA GLU A 50 -5.62 4.61 19.39
C GLU A 50 -5.35 4.45 17.90
N ALA A 51 -4.44 5.25 17.33
CA ALA A 51 -4.04 5.13 15.94
C ALA A 51 -3.48 3.73 15.66
N ASN A 52 -2.71 3.17 16.59
CA ASN A 52 -2.20 1.82 16.46
C ASN A 52 -3.31 0.77 16.37
N GLN A 53 -4.27 0.80 17.30
CA GLN A 53 -5.42 -0.12 17.31
C GLN A 53 -6.27 0.00 16.04
N ARG A 54 -6.51 1.23 15.57
CA ARG A 54 -7.27 1.48 14.34
C ARG A 54 -6.58 0.94 13.10
N ILE A 55 -5.24 1.05 13.01
CA ILE A 55 -4.48 0.48 11.90
C ILE A 55 -4.69 -1.03 11.84
N GLU A 56 -4.56 -1.72 12.99
CA GLU A 56 -4.73 -3.16 13.08
C GLU A 56 -6.14 -3.59 12.68
N GLU A 57 -7.17 -2.89 13.19
CA GLU A 57 -8.57 -3.13 12.85
C GLU A 57 -8.81 -3.04 11.33
N TYR A 58 -8.40 -1.93 10.70
CA TYR A 58 -8.62 -1.73 9.27
C TYR A 58 -7.81 -2.70 8.39
N LEU A 59 -6.52 -2.91 8.69
CA LEU A 59 -5.70 -3.84 7.90
C LEU A 59 -6.23 -5.27 8.00
N ARG A 60 -6.67 -5.69 9.19
CA ARG A 60 -7.23 -7.03 9.41
C ARG A 60 -8.56 -7.23 8.70
N ASN A 61 -9.43 -6.22 8.67
CA ASN A 61 -10.66 -6.27 7.88
C ASN A 61 -10.37 -6.45 6.39
N VAL A 62 -9.43 -5.66 5.85
CA VAL A 62 -9.04 -5.73 4.44
C VAL A 62 -8.43 -7.10 4.12
N GLU A 63 -7.50 -7.57 4.94
CA GLU A 63 -6.88 -8.88 4.76
C GLU A 63 -7.91 -10.00 4.80
N SER A 64 -8.78 -10.04 5.83
CA SER A 64 -9.79 -11.08 5.95
C SER A 64 -10.68 -11.14 4.70
N TYR A 65 -11.13 -10.00 4.20
CA TYR A 65 -11.94 -9.94 2.98
C TYR A 65 -11.17 -10.47 1.76
N LEU A 66 -9.96 -9.95 1.51
CA LEU A 66 -9.19 -10.30 0.33
C LEU A 66 -8.75 -11.76 0.32
N ILE A 67 -8.43 -12.33 1.48
CA ILE A 67 -8.06 -13.74 1.60
C ILE A 67 -9.27 -14.63 1.35
N SER A 68 -10.43 -14.35 1.95
CA SER A 68 -11.66 -15.09 1.69
C SER A 68 -12.01 -15.07 0.20
N GLU A 69 -12.00 -13.88 -0.40
CA GLU A 69 -12.32 -13.70 -1.82
C GLU A 69 -11.30 -14.39 -2.75
N ALA A 70 -10.01 -14.36 -2.39
CA ALA A 70 -8.96 -15.06 -3.14
C ALA A 70 -9.13 -16.58 -3.08
N ILE A 71 -9.45 -17.13 -1.91
CA ILE A 71 -9.67 -18.58 -1.74
C ILE A 71 -10.84 -19.02 -2.62
N GLU A 72 -11.95 -18.27 -2.59
CA GLU A 72 -13.17 -18.60 -3.32
C GLU A 72 -13.01 -18.48 -4.84
N LYS A 73 -12.38 -17.39 -5.32
CA LYS A 73 -12.34 -17.07 -6.77
C LYS A 73 -11.07 -17.52 -7.49
N LEU A 74 -9.94 -17.60 -6.79
CA LEU A 74 -8.62 -17.81 -7.39
C LEU A 74 -7.91 -19.06 -6.85
N GLY A 75 -8.45 -19.67 -5.80
CA GLY A 75 -7.98 -20.92 -5.23
C GLY A 75 -6.81 -20.77 -4.27
N LYS A 76 -6.44 -21.92 -3.69
CA LYS A 76 -5.50 -22.00 -2.57
C LYS A 76 -4.07 -21.57 -2.94
N GLU A 77 -3.53 -22.04 -4.08
CA GLU A 77 -2.15 -21.74 -4.47
C GLU A 77 -1.89 -20.24 -4.65
N TYR A 78 -2.86 -19.55 -5.25
CA TYR A 78 -2.82 -18.10 -5.39
C TYR A 78 -2.84 -17.41 -4.02
N THR A 79 -3.74 -17.85 -3.14
CA THR A 79 -3.90 -17.29 -1.80
C THR A 79 -2.65 -17.49 -0.94
N ASP A 80 -2.07 -18.70 -0.94
CA ASP A 80 -0.87 -19.03 -0.19
C ASP A 80 0.31 -18.13 -0.57
N THR A 81 0.39 -17.72 -1.84
CA THR A 81 1.42 -16.78 -2.32
C THR A 81 1.25 -15.39 -1.70
N TRP A 82 0.02 -14.91 -1.54
CA TRP A 82 -0.26 -13.62 -0.91
C TRP A 82 -0.10 -13.67 0.61
N LEU A 83 -0.54 -14.74 1.25
CA LEU A 83 -0.34 -14.95 2.70
C LEU A 83 1.14 -14.90 3.07
N LYS A 84 2.01 -15.57 2.29
CA LYS A 84 3.47 -15.48 2.51
C LYS A 84 4.00 -14.06 2.42
N ARG A 85 3.54 -13.28 1.44
CA ARG A 85 3.95 -11.86 1.29
C ARG A 85 3.48 -10.98 2.44
N ILE A 86 2.29 -11.26 2.98
CA ILE A 86 1.76 -10.56 4.15
C ILE A 86 2.62 -10.90 5.37
N GLU A 87 2.89 -12.18 5.62
CA GLU A 87 3.74 -12.64 6.73
C GLU A 87 5.16 -12.04 6.66
N GLU A 88 5.75 -11.98 5.47
CA GLU A 88 7.03 -11.31 5.24
C GLU A 88 6.95 -9.81 5.55
N ALA A 89 5.85 -9.15 5.17
CA ALA A 89 5.65 -7.73 5.40
C ALA A 89 5.42 -7.40 6.89
N GLU A 90 4.78 -8.28 7.66
CA GLU A 90 4.59 -8.12 9.10
C GLU A 90 5.90 -8.08 9.87
N LYS A 91 6.89 -8.87 9.42
CA LYS A 91 8.24 -8.96 9.99
C LYS A 91 9.09 -7.71 9.74
N VAL A 92 8.73 -6.90 8.75
CA VAL A 92 9.43 -5.64 8.47
C VAL A 92 9.20 -4.68 9.64
N PRO A 93 10.25 -4.12 10.27
CA PRO A 93 10.09 -3.10 11.30
C PRO A 93 9.31 -1.89 10.77
N PHE A 94 8.38 -1.37 11.57
CA PHE A 94 7.71 -0.13 11.20
C PHE A 94 8.68 1.04 11.31
N ASP A 95 8.94 1.68 10.18
CA ASP A 95 9.77 2.88 10.13
C ASP A 95 8.92 4.13 10.39
N TYR A 96 9.15 4.76 11.54
CA TYR A 96 8.54 6.04 11.91
C TYR A 96 9.15 7.21 11.13
N ASN A 97 10.34 7.04 10.53
CA ASN A 97 11.13 8.07 9.88
C ASN A 97 11.09 8.01 8.34
N GLU A 98 10.14 7.30 7.72
CA GLU A 98 9.99 7.28 6.26
C GLU A 98 9.68 8.72 5.78
N GLU A 99 10.73 9.50 5.46
CA GLU A 99 10.62 10.89 5.08
C GLU A 99 9.73 11.01 3.83
N TYR A 100 8.58 11.66 3.97
CA TYR A 100 7.90 12.23 2.81
C TYR A 100 8.86 13.26 2.22
N ARG A 101 9.61 12.87 1.18
CA ARG A 101 10.31 13.81 0.33
C ARG A 101 9.28 14.63 -0.44
N PHE A 102 8.68 15.60 0.25
CA PHE A 102 8.04 16.73 -0.39
C PHE A 102 9.09 17.34 -1.30
N VAL A 103 8.83 17.34 -2.60
CA VAL A 103 9.68 18.04 -3.57
C VAL A 103 9.10 19.45 -3.65
N PRO A 104 9.73 20.46 -3.03
CA PRO A 104 9.27 21.84 -3.18
C PRO A 104 9.34 22.19 -4.68
N ASN A 105 8.35 22.92 -5.19
CA ASN A 105 8.19 23.37 -6.58
C ASN A 105 7.44 22.44 -7.56
N LEU A 106 6.75 21.38 -7.12
CA LEU A 106 5.74 20.71 -7.96
C LEU A 106 4.32 21.26 -7.64
N PRO A 107 3.69 22.00 -8.57
CA PRO A 107 2.29 22.39 -8.43
C PRO A 107 1.37 21.18 -8.23
N ARG A 108 0.56 21.24 -7.18
CA ARG A 108 -0.24 20.11 -6.68
C ARG A 108 -1.48 19.78 -7.54
N ASP A 109 -1.84 20.66 -8.46
CA ASP A 109 -3.06 20.64 -9.26
C ASP A 109 -2.91 19.97 -10.63
N LYS A 110 -1.71 19.49 -10.99
CA LYS A 110 -1.44 18.94 -12.33
C LYS A 110 -0.82 17.54 -12.29
N LYS A 111 -1.04 16.78 -13.37
CA LYS A 111 -0.39 15.48 -13.59
C LYS A 111 1.03 15.70 -14.12
N TRP A 112 2.03 15.11 -13.45
CA TRP A 112 3.44 15.26 -13.79
C TRP A 112 4.01 13.96 -14.35
N VAL A 113 4.79 14.05 -15.42
CA VAL A 113 5.59 12.95 -15.96
C VAL A 113 7.06 13.34 -15.87
N ARG A 114 7.87 12.52 -15.21
CA ARG A 114 9.31 12.75 -15.11
C ARG A 114 9.98 12.21 -16.36
N ILE A 115 10.39 13.10 -17.27
CA ILE A 115 11.19 12.75 -18.45
C ILE A 115 12.67 12.83 -18.06
N LYS A 116 13.41 11.73 -18.25
CA LYS A 116 14.87 11.70 -18.13
C LYS A 116 15.44 11.81 -19.54
N ILE A 117 16.03 12.95 -19.88
CA ILE A 117 16.71 13.12 -21.18
C ILE A 117 18.06 12.41 -21.06
N SER A 118 18.22 11.31 -21.80
CA SER A 118 19.52 10.70 -22.01
C SER A 118 20.31 11.61 -22.94
N ASN A 119 21.41 12.20 -22.45
CA ASN A 119 22.34 12.98 -23.29
C ASN A 119 22.95 12.06 -24.36
N ASN A 120 22.35 11.99 -25.54
CA ASN A 120 23.02 11.48 -26.72
C ASN A 120 23.61 12.68 -27.47
N LYS A 121 24.88 12.99 -27.19
CA LYS A 121 25.64 14.01 -27.92
C LYS A 121 25.94 13.50 -29.32
N PHE A 122 25.04 13.73 -30.26
CA PHE A 122 25.42 13.77 -31.67
C PHE A 122 25.89 15.19 -31.99
N PHE A 123 27.20 15.41 -31.92
CA PHE A 123 27.81 16.55 -32.60
C PHE A 123 28.23 16.06 -33.99
N ASN A 124 27.40 16.35 -34.98
CA ASN A 124 27.83 16.55 -36.36
C ASN A 124 27.87 18.05 -36.56
N THR A 125 29.03 18.67 -36.74
CA THR A 125 29.53 19.21 -38.02
C THR A 125 30.95 19.72 -37.80
#